data_AF-U5GYM8-F1
#
_entry.id   AF-U5GYM8-F1
#
_cell.length_a   1.000
_cell.length_b   1.000
_cell.length_c   1.000
_cell.angle_alpha   90.00
_cell.angle_beta   90.00
_cell.angle_gamma   90.00
#
_symmetry.space_group_name_H-M   'P 1'
#
loop_
_entity.id
_entity.type
_entity.pdbx_description
1 polymer ?
#
loop_
_entity_poly.entity_id
_entity_poly.type
_entity_poly.pdbx_seq_one_letter_code
_entity_poly.pdbx_strand_id
1 'polypeptide(L)'
;MFKKFHPKEDVASSTAIKSSIQRQHRAKLLSQITYLSLPALAPSASTSLDSDDDSEVEEQLLSSTKGRNKGAAKDKRKAAEAQASASGGGKGKGGKGGRGGKAVQEDEQPAAEEGATGTQQDGGDVLTVLDVLWPKKSQITLVKCREHISILALNGEPLFFQHFDGPYYPTLKVLHKYPEMLPKVGVDRGAIKFVLSGANIMCPGLTSPTAFLPPSEANIPVGHPVAVHAYGKEEALAIGLTAMSTDDIRSINKNMGVENVTYLGDDLWKVDKL
;
A
#
# COMPACT_ATOMS: atom_id res chain seq x y z
N MET A 1 -1.35 12.33 1.27
CA MET A 1 -0.13 12.95 1.80
C MET A 1 0.43 14.05 0.88
N PHE A 2 0.68 13.81 -0.41
CA PHE A 2 1.42 14.76 -1.28
C PHE A 2 0.57 15.57 -2.28
N LYS A 3 -0.68 15.90 -1.96
CA LYS A 3 -1.61 16.59 -2.90
C LYS A 3 -1.26 18.07 -3.16
N LYS A 4 -0.46 18.69 -2.30
CA LYS A 4 -0.01 20.09 -2.41
C LYS A 4 1.49 20.21 -2.11
N PHE A 5 2.26 19.18 -2.45
CA PHE A 5 3.66 19.11 -2.07
C PHE A 5 4.53 19.85 -3.08
N HIS A 6 5.21 20.90 -2.66
CA HIS A 6 6.11 21.68 -3.49
C HIS A 6 7.53 21.56 -2.93
N PRO A 7 8.46 20.85 -3.60
CA PRO A 7 9.81 20.64 -3.07
C PRO A 7 10.54 21.92 -2.62
N LYS A 8 10.33 23.04 -3.33
CA LYS A 8 10.95 24.33 -3.00
C LYS A 8 10.45 24.95 -1.70
N GLU A 9 9.21 24.65 -1.31
CA GLU A 9 8.56 25.27 -0.16
C GLU A 9 8.49 24.32 1.03
N ASP A 10 8.23 23.03 0.77
CA ASP A 10 7.93 22.05 1.81
C ASP A 10 9.13 21.26 2.29
N VAL A 11 10.26 21.28 1.57
CA VAL A 11 11.51 20.70 2.06
C VAL A 11 12.12 21.64 3.11
N ALA A 12 12.21 21.16 4.34
CA ALA A 12 12.77 21.92 5.46
C ALA A 12 14.27 21.69 5.63
N SER A 13 14.76 20.48 5.39
CA SER A 13 16.19 20.17 5.41
C SER A 13 16.51 18.94 4.57
N SER A 14 17.73 18.88 4.04
CA SER A 14 18.24 17.75 3.28
C SER A 14 19.65 17.43 3.78
N THR A 15 19.85 16.21 4.31
CA THR A 15 21.10 15.84 4.98
C THR A 15 21.57 14.45 4.61
N ALA A 16 22.86 14.32 4.30
CA ALA A 16 23.49 13.02 4.07
C ALA A 16 23.57 12.22 5.39
N ILE A 17 23.04 11.00 5.39
CA ILE A 17 22.95 10.18 6.61
C ILE A 17 24.26 9.42 6.90
N LYS A 18 24.78 9.45 8.12
CA LYS A 18 25.96 8.65 8.51
C LYS A 18 25.72 7.15 8.34
N SER A 19 26.76 6.37 8.01
CA SER A 19 26.66 4.93 7.73
C SER A 19 25.98 4.11 8.83
N SER A 20 26.15 4.47 10.11
CA SER A 20 25.46 3.77 11.21
C SER A 20 23.94 3.89 11.12
N ILE A 21 23.43 5.10 10.87
CA ILE A 21 21.99 5.38 10.76
C ILE A 21 21.45 4.79 9.45
N GLN A 22 22.24 4.77 8.37
CA GLN A 22 21.88 4.07 7.14
C GLN A 22 21.60 2.58 7.41
N ARG A 23 22.46 1.89 8.16
CA ARG A 23 22.23 0.50 8.56
C ARG A 23 20.94 0.32 9.35
N GLN A 24 20.58 1.26 10.22
CA GLN A 24 19.31 1.22 10.95
C GLN A 24 18.11 1.33 10.03
N HIS A 25 18.12 2.27 9.05
CA HIS A 25 17.04 2.38 8.06
C HIS A 25 16.93 1.13 7.18
N ARG A 26 18.06 0.57 6.73
CA ARG A 26 18.07 -0.69 5.97
C ARG A 26 17.43 -1.83 6.78
N ALA A 27 17.82 -1.99 8.04
CA ALA A 27 17.26 -3.03 8.91
C ALA A 27 15.74 -2.86 9.07
N LYS A 28 15.26 -1.62 9.29
CA LYS A 28 13.81 -1.33 9.36
C LYS A 28 13.10 -1.70 8.06
N LEU A 29 13.62 -1.27 6.92
CA LEU A 29 13.03 -1.57 5.60
C LEU A 29 12.96 -3.07 5.35
N LEU A 30 14.03 -3.83 5.64
CA LEU A 30 14.06 -5.28 5.47
C LEU A 30 13.10 -6.01 6.42
N SER A 31 12.95 -5.51 7.66
CA SER A 31 12.00 -6.09 8.61
C SER A 31 10.54 -5.86 8.22
N GLN A 32 10.24 -4.72 7.59
CA GLN A 32 8.87 -4.33 7.24
C GLN A 32 8.46 -4.88 5.86
N ILE A 33 9.36 -4.84 4.90
CA ILE A 33 9.12 -5.19 3.50
C ILE A 33 10.03 -6.37 3.16
N THR A 34 9.56 -7.58 3.45
CA THR A 34 10.34 -8.81 3.26
C THR A 34 10.78 -9.01 1.81
N TYR A 35 10.02 -8.49 0.83
CA TYR A 35 10.40 -8.54 -0.59
C TYR A 35 11.79 -7.94 -0.86
N LEU A 36 12.22 -6.95 -0.07
CA LEU A 36 13.51 -6.29 -0.23
C LEU A 36 14.71 -7.19 0.07
N SER A 37 14.53 -8.27 0.84
CA SER A 37 15.59 -9.25 1.13
C SER A 37 15.72 -10.35 0.08
N LEU A 38 14.75 -10.45 -0.85
CA LEU A 38 14.80 -11.46 -1.91
C LEU A 38 15.97 -11.19 -2.87
N PRO A 39 16.55 -12.24 -3.47
CA PRO A 39 17.51 -12.08 -4.56
C PRO A 39 16.92 -11.22 -5.67
N ALA A 40 17.66 -10.21 -6.12
CA ALA A 40 17.31 -9.48 -7.32
C ALA A 40 17.50 -10.43 -8.50
N LEU A 41 16.41 -11.01 -8.99
CA LEU A 41 16.44 -11.70 -10.29
C LEU A 41 16.85 -10.62 -11.29
N ALA A 42 18.05 -10.73 -11.88
CA ALA A 42 18.40 -9.90 -13.02
C ALA A 42 17.25 -10.04 -14.02
N PRO A 43 16.71 -8.95 -14.59
CA PRO A 43 15.73 -9.09 -15.66
C PRO A 43 16.43 -9.91 -16.74
N SER A 44 16.05 -11.18 -16.87
CA SER A 44 16.48 -12.00 -17.98
C SER A 44 16.10 -11.19 -19.21
N ALA A 45 17.11 -10.84 -20.00
CA ALA A 45 16.94 -10.14 -21.26
C ALA A 45 15.69 -10.68 -21.94
N SER A 46 14.76 -9.77 -22.21
CA SER A 46 13.61 -10.04 -23.06
C SER A 46 14.04 -10.93 -24.20
N THR A 47 13.50 -12.15 -24.25
CA THR A 47 13.42 -12.90 -25.50
C THR A 47 12.69 -11.99 -26.48
N SER A 48 13.47 -11.33 -27.33
CA SER A 48 13.03 -10.76 -28.59
C SER A 48 12.49 -11.92 -29.41
N LEU A 49 11.19 -12.18 -29.28
CA LEU A 49 10.44 -12.85 -30.31
C LEU A 49 10.08 -11.78 -31.34
N ASP A 50 11.08 -11.48 -32.17
CA ASP A 50 10.84 -10.98 -33.50
C ASP A 50 10.22 -12.13 -34.30
N SER A 51 8.92 -12.02 -34.55
CA SER A 51 8.26 -12.69 -35.66
C SER A 51 7.23 -11.73 -36.21
N ASP A 52 7.69 -10.96 -37.20
CA ASP A 52 6.89 -10.36 -38.26
C ASP A 52 6.01 -11.41 -38.98
N ASP A 53 5.01 -10.92 -39.73
CA ASP A 53 4.06 -11.59 -40.66
C ASP A 53 2.63 -11.73 -40.09
N ASP A 54 1.78 -10.71 -40.24
CA ASP A 54 0.82 -10.43 -41.34
C ASP A 54 -0.59 -10.98 -41.02
N SER A 55 -1.54 -10.13 -40.62
CA SER A 55 -2.57 -9.45 -41.43
C SER A 55 -3.85 -10.29 -41.66
N GLU A 56 -4.99 -9.59 -41.63
CA GLU A 56 -6.35 -10.02 -42.04
C GLU A 56 -7.21 -10.89 -41.10
N VAL A 57 -7.78 -10.33 -40.01
CA VAL A 57 -9.17 -10.69 -39.62
C VAL A 57 -9.88 -9.57 -38.82
N GLU A 58 -10.09 -8.39 -39.41
CA GLU A 58 -10.97 -7.38 -38.80
C GLU A 58 -11.97 -6.79 -39.81
N GLU A 59 -12.77 -7.66 -40.44
CA GLU A 59 -13.93 -7.22 -41.21
C GLU A 59 -15.03 -8.30 -41.27
N GLN A 60 -15.73 -8.57 -40.15
CA GLN A 60 -16.99 -9.34 -40.24
C GLN A 60 -17.98 -9.24 -39.06
N LEU A 61 -17.89 -8.25 -38.17
CA LEU A 61 -18.79 -8.13 -37.00
C LEU A 61 -19.55 -6.81 -36.86
N LEU A 62 -19.57 -5.95 -37.90
CA LEU A 62 -20.25 -4.65 -37.89
C LEU A 62 -21.46 -4.53 -38.83
N SER A 63 -22.06 -5.64 -39.27
CA SER A 63 -23.24 -5.61 -40.15
C SER A 63 -24.33 -6.60 -39.76
N SER A 64 -24.74 -6.64 -38.48
CA SER A 64 -26.03 -7.22 -38.10
C SER A 64 -26.48 -6.76 -36.73
N THR A 65 -27.29 -5.69 -36.70
CA THR A 65 -28.54 -5.54 -35.92
C THR A 65 -28.89 -4.06 -35.76
N LYS A 66 -29.53 -3.51 -36.79
CA LYS A 66 -30.33 -2.28 -36.68
C LYS A 66 -31.79 -2.65 -36.94
N GLY A 67 -32.65 -2.51 -35.92
CA GLY A 67 -34.07 -2.27 -36.13
C GLY A 67 -35.06 -3.08 -35.28
N ARG A 68 -35.52 -2.48 -34.17
CA ARG A 68 -36.88 -2.54 -33.54
C ARG A 68 -36.72 -2.25 -32.03
N ASN A 69 -37.52 -1.48 -31.31
CA ASN A 69 -38.75 -0.73 -31.59
C ASN A 69 -38.92 0.34 -30.48
N LYS A 70 -39.70 1.40 -30.74
CA LYS A 70 -40.10 2.44 -29.77
C LYS A 70 -41.39 2.05 -29.03
N GLY A 71 -41.54 2.55 -27.79
CA GLY A 71 -42.81 2.67 -27.02
C GLY A 71 -42.50 2.74 -25.51
N ALA A 72 -42.52 3.88 -24.80
CA ALA A 72 -43.61 4.79 -24.40
C ALA A 72 -44.36 4.38 -23.10
N ALA A 73 -44.64 5.40 -22.25
CA ALA A 73 -45.43 5.46 -21.00
C ALA A 73 -44.67 5.10 -19.69
N LYS A 74 -44.51 5.93 -18.64
CA LYS A 74 -45.24 7.02 -17.93
C LYS A 74 -45.96 6.54 -16.65
N ASP A 75 -45.56 7.15 -15.52
CA ASP A 75 -46.23 7.35 -14.21
C ASP A 75 -46.81 6.15 -13.42
N LYS A 76 -46.39 6.02 -12.15
CA LYS A 76 -47.27 6.27 -10.98
C LYS A 76 -46.55 6.21 -9.62
N ARG A 77 -47.08 7.03 -8.72
CA ARG A 77 -46.70 7.31 -7.34
C ARG A 77 -47.29 6.30 -6.33
N LYS A 78 -46.71 6.35 -5.12
CA LYS A 78 -47.33 6.45 -3.77
C LYS A 78 -47.53 5.17 -2.91
N ALA A 79 -46.91 5.27 -1.73
CA ALA A 79 -47.40 5.00 -0.35
C ALA A 79 -47.79 3.57 0.07
N ALA A 80 -47.28 3.10 1.21
CA ALA A 80 -47.93 3.24 2.51
C ALA A 80 -47.10 2.59 3.64
N GLU A 81 -47.54 2.89 4.86
CA GLU A 81 -46.93 2.93 6.18
C GLU A 81 -47.26 1.70 7.06
N ALA A 82 -46.71 1.69 8.28
CA ALA A 82 -47.16 0.96 9.50
C ALA A 82 -46.69 -0.50 9.68
N GLN A 83 -46.40 -1.04 10.88
CA GLN A 83 -46.26 -0.58 12.28
C GLN A 83 -45.71 -1.78 13.11
N ALA A 84 -45.44 -1.55 14.40
CA ALA A 84 -45.37 -2.50 15.53
C ALA A 84 -44.03 -3.24 15.75
N SER A 85 -43.20 -2.86 16.74
CA SER A 85 -43.28 -3.04 18.21
C SER A 85 -42.81 -4.41 18.71
N ALA A 86 -41.74 -4.44 19.50
CA ALA A 86 -41.60 -5.33 20.66
C ALA A 86 -40.39 -4.93 21.52
N SER A 87 -40.70 -4.36 22.68
CA SER A 87 -39.82 -4.17 23.83
C SER A 87 -39.76 -5.46 24.67
N GLY A 88 -38.55 -5.86 25.07
CA GLY A 88 -38.27 -6.80 26.15
C GLY A 88 -36.75 -6.69 26.40
N GLY A 89 -36.23 -6.38 27.57
CA GLY A 89 -36.59 -6.87 28.90
C GLY A 89 -35.37 -7.63 29.41
N GLY A 90 -34.44 -6.96 30.11
CA GLY A 90 -33.21 -7.57 30.57
C GLY A 90 -32.52 -6.77 31.67
N LYS A 91 -33.02 -6.90 32.90
CA LYS A 91 -32.35 -6.47 34.13
C LYS A 91 -31.18 -7.41 34.43
N GLY A 92 -29.97 -6.86 34.57
CA GLY A 92 -28.84 -7.51 35.21
C GLY A 92 -28.13 -6.51 36.11
N LYS A 93 -28.39 -6.59 37.43
CA LYS A 93 -27.68 -5.86 38.49
C LYS A 93 -26.97 -6.90 39.33
N GLY A 94 -25.69 -6.69 39.65
CA GLY A 94 -25.04 -7.33 40.79
C GLY A 94 -23.54 -7.51 40.64
N GLY A 95 -22.76 -6.97 41.58
CA GLY A 95 -21.38 -7.40 41.80
C GLY A 95 -20.38 -6.28 42.09
N LYS A 96 -20.41 -5.72 43.29
CA LYS A 96 -19.33 -4.93 43.89
C LYS A 96 -18.33 -5.87 44.58
N GLY A 97 -17.05 -5.51 44.55
CA GLY A 97 -15.99 -6.05 45.43
C GLY A 97 -14.70 -6.24 44.63
N GLY A 98 -13.51 -5.83 45.06
CA GLY A 98 -13.04 -5.22 46.28
C GLY A 98 -11.50 -5.27 46.25
N ARG A 99 -10.87 -4.20 46.74
CA ARG A 99 -9.54 -4.13 47.42
C ARG A 99 -8.39 -5.05 46.96
N GLY A 100 -7.29 -4.38 46.61
CA GLY A 100 -6.05 -4.44 47.41
C GLY A 100 -4.91 -5.32 46.87
N GLY A 101 -3.70 -4.77 46.87
CA GLY A 101 -2.46 -5.54 46.75
C GLY A 101 -1.33 -4.77 46.07
N LYS A 102 -0.24 -4.56 46.79
CA LYS A 102 0.96 -3.78 46.47
C LYS A 102 2.15 -4.70 46.70
N ALA A 103 3.08 -4.87 45.76
CA ALA A 103 4.49 -5.28 45.94
C ALA A 103 5.13 -5.46 44.54
N VAL A 104 6.12 -4.65 44.13
CA VAL A 104 7.59 -4.74 44.35
C VAL A 104 8.29 -5.55 43.23
N GLN A 105 9.39 -4.94 42.77
CA GLN A 105 10.36 -5.33 41.73
C GLN A 105 11.06 -6.66 42.03
N GLU A 106 11.60 -7.28 40.98
CA GLU A 106 12.95 -7.85 41.00
C GLU A 106 13.49 -7.96 39.56
N ASP A 107 14.70 -7.43 39.38
CA ASP A 107 15.60 -7.57 38.23
C ASP A 107 16.15 -9.01 38.18
N GLU A 108 16.28 -9.60 36.99
CA GLU A 108 17.41 -10.52 36.72
C GLU A 108 17.68 -10.69 35.21
N GLN A 109 18.86 -10.26 34.77
CA GLN A 109 19.56 -10.75 33.57
C GLN A 109 20.43 -11.95 33.95
N PRO A 110 20.78 -12.83 32.99
CA PRO A 110 22.21 -12.94 32.64
C PRO A 110 22.44 -12.90 31.10
N ALA A 111 23.47 -12.18 30.62
CA ALA A 111 24.83 -12.65 30.30
C ALA A 111 24.86 -13.69 29.16
N ALA A 112 25.22 -13.32 27.93
CA ALA A 112 26.58 -13.20 27.39
C ALA A 112 27.26 -14.57 27.15
N GLU A 113 27.32 -15.00 25.88
CA GLU A 113 28.36 -15.89 25.38
C GLU A 113 29.06 -15.25 24.18
N GLU A 114 30.37 -15.19 24.29
CA GLU A 114 31.33 -14.68 23.32
C GLU A 114 31.67 -15.76 22.27
N GLY A 115 32.10 -15.30 21.09
CA GLY A 115 33.24 -15.90 20.41
C GLY A 115 32.95 -17.04 19.42
N ALA A 116 32.79 -16.68 18.15
CA ALA A 116 33.29 -17.53 17.06
C ALA A 116 33.89 -16.63 15.97
N THR A 117 35.22 -16.61 15.97
CA THR A 117 36.09 -16.10 14.93
C THR A 117 35.96 -16.90 13.64
N GLY A 118 36.05 -16.20 12.51
CA GLY A 118 36.59 -16.73 11.26
C GLY A 118 35.63 -17.52 10.38
N THR A 119 35.11 -16.86 9.35
CA THR A 119 35.46 -17.21 7.96
C THR A 119 34.94 -16.12 7.03
N GLN A 120 35.86 -15.37 6.41
CA GLN A 120 35.56 -14.67 5.16
C GLN A 120 35.31 -15.76 4.12
N GLN A 121 34.03 -16.05 3.87
CA GLN A 121 33.63 -16.72 2.65
C GLN A 121 33.43 -15.63 1.61
N ASP A 122 34.37 -15.56 0.69
CA ASP A 122 34.25 -14.86 -0.59
C ASP A 122 33.24 -15.67 -1.44
N GLY A 123 31.97 -15.62 -1.03
CA GLY A 123 30.84 -16.16 -1.77
C GLY A 123 30.30 -15.04 -2.64
N GLY A 124 30.06 -15.29 -3.93
CA GLY A 124 29.45 -14.31 -4.82
C GLY A 124 28.17 -13.75 -4.19
N ASP A 125 28.27 -12.52 -3.68
CA ASP A 125 27.24 -11.87 -2.87
C ASP A 125 25.98 -11.77 -3.73
N VAL A 126 24.99 -12.64 -3.49
CA VAL A 126 23.72 -12.60 -4.21
C VAL A 126 23.08 -11.26 -3.87
N LEU A 127 23.05 -10.35 -4.84
CA LEU A 127 22.51 -9.01 -4.66
C LEU A 127 21.02 -9.11 -4.33
N THR A 128 20.61 -8.50 -3.22
CA THR A 128 19.19 -8.38 -2.87
C THR A 128 18.53 -7.26 -3.68
N VAL A 129 17.19 -7.27 -3.76
CA VAL A 129 16.43 -6.15 -4.36
C VAL A 129 16.81 -4.82 -3.69
N LEU A 130 17.02 -4.80 -2.38
CA LEU A 130 17.48 -3.60 -1.67
C LEU A 130 18.90 -3.19 -2.06
N ASP A 131 19.81 -4.12 -2.33
CA ASP A 131 21.17 -3.77 -2.77
C ASP A 131 21.18 -3.18 -4.19
N VAL A 132 20.22 -3.56 -5.03
CA VAL A 132 20.02 -2.95 -6.35
C VAL A 132 19.42 -1.54 -6.23
N LEU A 133 18.37 -1.37 -5.41
CA LEU A 133 17.73 -0.06 -5.18
C LEU A 133 18.63 0.92 -4.42
N TRP A 134 19.32 0.43 -3.40
CA TRP A 134 20.20 1.19 -2.53
C TRP A 134 21.48 0.39 -2.26
N PRO A 135 22.54 0.60 -3.07
CA PRO A 135 23.81 -0.10 -2.89
C PRO A 135 24.46 0.22 -1.55
N LYS A 136 25.07 -0.78 -0.90
CA LYS A 136 25.68 -0.68 0.45
C LYS A 136 26.72 0.44 0.57
N LYS A 137 27.42 0.77 -0.51
CA LYS A 137 28.47 1.82 -0.56
C LYS A 137 27.91 3.21 -0.86
N SER A 138 26.65 3.30 -1.30
CA SER A 138 26.06 4.55 -1.74
C SER A 138 25.54 5.37 -0.56
N GLN A 139 25.87 6.66 -0.58
CA GLN A 139 25.42 7.64 0.40
C GLN A 139 23.95 8.02 0.14
N ILE A 140 23.08 7.84 1.13
CA ILE A 140 21.68 8.26 1.05
C ILE A 140 21.46 9.60 1.76
N THR A 141 20.48 10.37 1.29
CA THR A 141 20.07 11.64 1.85
C THR A 141 18.71 11.50 2.52
N LEU A 142 18.58 12.00 3.75
CA LEU A 142 17.31 12.18 4.43
C LEU A 142 16.79 13.59 4.14
N VAL A 143 15.70 13.66 3.38
CA VAL A 143 14.98 14.91 3.11
C VAL A 143 13.82 15.01 4.10
N LYS A 144 13.92 15.94 5.04
CA LYS A 144 12.83 16.23 5.98
C LYS A 144 11.95 17.32 5.38
N CYS A 145 10.66 17.04 5.29
CA CYS A 145 9.65 17.94 4.77
C CYS A 145 8.76 18.46 5.91
N ARG A 146 7.89 19.42 5.57
CA ARG A 146 6.77 19.84 6.43
C ARG A 146 5.83 18.65 6.71
N GLU A 147 4.93 18.85 7.68
CA GLU A 147 3.96 17.81 8.10
C GLU A 147 4.62 16.50 8.57
N HIS A 148 5.86 16.58 9.08
CA HIS A 148 6.60 15.42 9.61
C HIS A 148 6.81 14.28 8.61
N ILE A 149 6.93 14.62 7.32
CA ILE A 149 7.28 13.67 6.27
C ILE A 149 8.81 13.59 6.16
N SER A 150 9.33 12.37 6.10
CA SER A 150 10.76 12.09 5.86
C SER A 150 10.91 11.23 4.62
N ILE A 151 11.75 11.66 3.67
CA ILE A 151 11.99 10.96 2.41
C ILE A 151 13.45 10.52 2.36
N LEU A 152 13.68 9.23 2.07
CA LEU A 152 14.98 8.66 1.77
C LEU A 152 15.22 8.79 0.26
N ALA A 153 16.18 9.63 -0.11
CA ALA A 153 16.53 9.90 -1.50
C ALA A 153 17.96 9.47 -1.81
N LEU A 154 18.14 8.76 -2.93
CA LEU A 154 19.44 8.33 -3.44
C LEU A 154 19.77 9.16 -4.68
N ASN A 155 20.88 9.91 -4.65
CA ASN A 155 21.26 10.82 -5.74
C ASN A 155 20.14 11.82 -6.15
N GLY A 156 19.32 12.21 -5.18
CA GLY A 156 18.14 13.07 -5.37
C GLY A 156 16.86 12.31 -5.73
N GLU A 157 16.93 11.06 -6.19
CA GLU A 157 15.73 10.25 -6.53
C GLU A 157 15.05 9.73 -5.24
N PRO A 158 13.77 10.03 -5.01
CA PRO A 158 13.05 9.57 -3.83
C PRO A 158 12.72 8.06 -3.93
N LEU A 159 13.20 7.28 -2.97
CA LEU A 159 12.99 5.82 -2.94
C LEU A 159 11.87 5.42 -1.99
N PHE A 160 11.98 5.87 -0.73
CA PHE A 160 11.03 5.57 0.33
C PHE A 160 10.68 6.84 1.09
N PHE A 161 9.49 6.88 1.67
CA PHE A 161 9.07 7.95 2.56
C PHE A 161 8.37 7.40 3.79
N GLN A 162 8.30 8.22 4.83
CA GLN A 162 7.71 7.91 6.12
C GLN A 162 6.98 9.16 6.61
N HIS A 163 5.89 8.96 7.33
CA HIS A 163 5.15 10.04 8.00
C HIS A 163 5.16 9.78 9.50
N PHE A 164 5.67 10.76 10.27
CA PHE A 164 6.03 10.57 11.67
C PHE A 164 6.87 9.29 11.87
N ASP A 165 6.52 8.47 12.87
CA ASP A 165 7.12 7.17 13.15
C ASP A 165 6.28 6.02 12.58
N GLY A 166 5.46 6.28 11.56
CA GLY A 166 4.65 5.28 10.85
C GLY A 166 5.49 4.31 10.00
N PRO A 167 4.85 3.43 9.21
CA PRO A 167 5.58 2.53 8.33
C PRO A 167 6.29 3.29 7.19
N TYR A 168 7.32 2.68 6.63
CA TYR A 168 7.90 3.12 5.36
C TYR A 168 6.99 2.79 4.20
N TYR A 169 6.91 3.70 3.25
CA TYR A 169 6.23 3.51 1.98
C TYR A 169 7.26 3.63 0.85
N PRO A 170 7.29 2.72 -0.13
CA PRO A 170 8.01 2.98 -1.38
C PRO A 170 7.32 4.12 -2.12
N THR A 171 8.05 4.83 -2.98
CA THR A 171 7.40 5.71 -3.96
C THR A 171 6.68 4.85 -5.01
N LEU A 172 5.65 5.41 -5.65
CA LEU A 172 4.96 4.71 -6.75
C LEU A 172 5.91 4.29 -7.87
N LYS A 173 6.96 5.09 -8.15
CA LYS A 173 8.01 4.76 -9.13
C LYS A 173 8.78 3.49 -8.75
N VAL A 174 9.13 3.33 -7.46
CA VAL A 174 9.80 2.12 -6.96
C VAL A 174 8.84 0.93 -6.99
N LEU A 175 7.57 1.13 -6.58
CA LEU A 175 6.57 0.08 -6.59
C LEU A 175 6.24 -0.41 -8.01
N HIS A 176 6.24 0.47 -9.02
CA HIS A 176 6.06 0.07 -10.43
C HIS A 176 7.22 -0.78 -10.96
N LYS A 177 8.46 -0.53 -10.49
CA LYS A 177 9.62 -1.37 -10.83
C LYS A 177 9.56 -2.74 -10.13
N TYR A 178 8.98 -2.80 -8.93
CA TYR A 178 8.86 -4.01 -8.12
C TYR A 178 7.44 -4.18 -7.55
N PRO A 179 6.46 -4.64 -8.37
CA PRO A 179 5.04 -4.64 -8.00
C PRO A 179 4.66 -5.60 -6.86
N GLU A 180 5.52 -6.55 -6.55
CA GLU A 180 5.32 -7.52 -5.47
C GLU A 180 5.86 -7.04 -4.11
N MET A 181 6.40 -5.81 -4.06
CA MET A 181 6.91 -5.22 -2.83
C MET A 181 5.83 -5.01 -1.76
N LEU A 182 4.59 -4.74 -2.18
CA LEU A 182 3.45 -4.55 -1.28
C LEU A 182 2.30 -5.48 -1.67
N PRO A 183 1.50 -5.93 -0.70
CA PRO A 183 0.31 -6.71 -0.99
C PRO A 183 -0.72 -5.88 -1.75
N LYS A 184 -1.41 -6.53 -2.70
CA LYS A 184 -2.28 -5.88 -3.68
C LYS A 184 -3.74 -5.85 -3.23
N VAL A 185 -4.39 -4.71 -3.41
CA VAL A 185 -5.85 -4.56 -3.35
C VAL A 185 -6.32 -3.85 -4.61
N GLY A 186 -7.48 -4.24 -5.15
CA GLY A 186 -8.04 -3.70 -6.38
C GLY A 186 -9.29 -2.89 -6.10
N VAL A 187 -9.38 -1.69 -6.66
CA VAL A 187 -10.58 -0.85 -6.58
C VAL A 187 -11.47 -1.03 -7.80
N ASP A 188 -12.76 -0.80 -7.59
CA ASP A 188 -13.76 -0.80 -8.65
C ASP A 188 -13.54 0.32 -9.69
N ARG A 189 -14.17 0.18 -10.86
CA ARG A 189 -14.04 1.17 -11.95
C ARG A 189 -14.51 2.57 -11.54
N GLY A 190 -15.51 2.68 -10.66
CA GLY A 190 -16.09 3.95 -10.24
C GLY A 190 -15.21 4.74 -9.28
N ALA A 191 -14.40 4.04 -8.48
CA ALA A 191 -13.51 4.57 -7.47
C ALA A 191 -12.23 5.15 -8.05
N ILE A 192 -11.76 4.66 -9.21
CA ILE A 192 -10.48 5.05 -9.84
C ILE A 192 -10.31 6.57 -9.88
N LYS A 193 -11.31 7.31 -10.40
CA LYS A 193 -11.22 8.78 -10.53
C LYS A 193 -11.06 9.49 -9.18
N PHE A 194 -11.66 8.94 -8.13
CA PHE A 194 -11.64 9.53 -6.79
C PHE A 194 -10.32 9.24 -6.09
N VAL A 195 -9.78 8.03 -6.25
CA VAL A 195 -8.45 7.67 -5.72
C VAL A 195 -7.36 8.54 -6.38
N LEU A 196 -7.44 8.74 -7.70
CA LEU A 196 -6.55 9.66 -8.44
C LEU A 196 -6.77 11.14 -8.09
N SER A 197 -7.79 11.48 -7.29
CA SER A 197 -8.00 12.81 -6.73
C SER A 197 -7.56 12.93 -5.26
N GLY A 198 -6.97 11.85 -4.72
CA GLY A 198 -6.50 11.75 -3.33
C GLY A 198 -7.58 11.37 -2.31
N ALA A 199 -8.73 10.84 -2.74
CA ALA A 199 -9.75 10.37 -1.80
C ALA A 199 -9.35 9.03 -1.16
N ASN A 200 -9.81 8.82 0.08
CA ASN A 200 -9.72 7.52 0.75
C ASN A 200 -10.65 6.50 0.09
N ILE A 201 -10.32 5.22 0.26
CA ILE A 201 -11.03 4.12 -0.37
C ILE A 201 -12.03 3.54 0.62
N MET A 202 -13.31 3.61 0.26
CA MET A 202 -14.40 3.07 1.05
C MET A 202 -14.57 1.57 0.78
N CYS A 203 -15.01 0.80 1.79
CA CYS A 203 -15.18 -0.65 1.67
C CYS A 203 -16.00 -1.10 0.45
N PRO A 204 -17.12 -0.43 0.06
CA PRO A 204 -17.86 -0.79 -1.16
C PRO A 204 -17.04 -0.75 -2.45
N GLY A 205 -16.03 0.12 -2.51
CA GLY A 205 -15.12 0.22 -3.65
C GLY A 205 -14.11 -0.92 -3.74
N LEU A 206 -13.96 -1.72 -2.68
CA LEU A 206 -13.05 -2.87 -2.57
C LEU A 206 -13.78 -4.22 -2.63
N THR A 207 -15.10 -4.23 -2.44
CA THR A 207 -15.94 -5.45 -2.42
C THR A 207 -16.81 -5.62 -3.66
N SER A 208 -16.72 -4.68 -4.62
CA SER A 208 -17.46 -4.78 -5.88
C SER A 208 -17.03 -6.01 -6.71
N PRO A 209 -17.83 -6.47 -7.69
CA PRO A 209 -17.45 -7.55 -8.59
C PRO A 209 -16.19 -7.28 -9.43
N THR A 210 -15.85 -6.01 -9.63
CA THR A 210 -14.65 -5.57 -10.36
C THR A 210 -13.50 -5.19 -9.43
N ALA A 211 -13.69 -5.27 -8.11
CA ALA A 211 -12.66 -5.02 -7.14
C ALA A 211 -11.94 -6.33 -6.80
N PHE A 212 -10.80 -6.21 -6.14
CA PHE A 212 -10.03 -7.36 -5.70
C PHE A 212 -9.59 -7.17 -4.25
N LEU A 213 -9.86 -8.18 -3.44
CA LEU A 213 -9.29 -8.32 -2.11
C LEU A 213 -8.66 -9.71 -2.01
N PRO A 214 -7.47 -9.84 -1.40
CA PRO A 214 -6.87 -11.13 -1.11
C PRO A 214 -7.86 -12.09 -0.43
N PRO A 215 -7.71 -13.41 -0.65
CA PRO A 215 -8.48 -14.40 0.09
C PRO A 215 -8.16 -14.33 1.58
N SER A 216 -9.06 -14.84 2.42
CA SER A 216 -8.89 -14.79 3.89
C SER A 216 -7.64 -15.51 4.41
N GLU A 217 -7.10 -16.46 3.64
CA GLU A 217 -5.79 -17.10 3.93
C GLU A 217 -4.62 -16.10 3.88
N ALA A 218 -4.77 -15.04 3.08
CA ALA A 218 -3.81 -13.95 2.91
C ALA A 218 -4.38 -12.64 3.47
N ASN A 219 -5.06 -12.70 4.62
CA ASN A 219 -5.67 -11.54 5.26
C ASN A 219 -4.61 -10.48 5.60
N ILE A 220 -4.83 -9.26 5.14
CA ILE A 220 -3.97 -8.12 5.46
C ILE A 220 -4.52 -7.43 6.72
N PRO A 221 -3.74 -7.29 7.80
CA PRO A 221 -4.18 -6.66 9.03
C PRO A 221 -4.34 -5.14 8.86
N VAL A 222 -4.96 -4.50 9.86
CA VAL A 222 -5.06 -3.03 9.98
C VAL A 222 -3.66 -2.43 10.14
N GLY A 223 -3.44 -1.24 9.56
CA GLY A 223 -2.18 -0.49 9.69
C GLY A 223 -1.07 -1.03 8.78
N HIS A 224 -1.39 -1.79 7.75
CA HIS A 224 -0.43 -2.37 6.82
C HIS A 224 -0.43 -1.61 5.47
N PRO A 225 0.73 -1.23 4.93
CA PRO A 225 0.81 -0.62 3.61
C PRO A 225 0.36 -1.57 2.49
N VAL A 226 -0.42 -1.06 1.55
CA VAL A 226 -0.97 -1.83 0.42
C VAL A 226 -0.79 -1.09 -0.91
N ALA A 227 -0.56 -1.84 -1.98
CA ALA A 227 -0.62 -1.35 -3.35
C ALA A 227 -2.07 -1.37 -3.84
N VAL A 228 -2.58 -0.23 -4.30
CA VAL A 228 -3.95 -0.09 -4.80
C VAL A 228 -3.93 -0.11 -6.33
N HIS A 229 -4.58 -1.10 -6.93
CA HIS A 229 -4.65 -1.33 -8.37
C HIS A 229 -6.02 -0.96 -8.93
N ALA A 230 -6.03 -0.47 -10.17
CA ALA A 230 -7.26 -0.21 -10.90
C ALA A 230 -7.74 -1.50 -11.57
N TYR A 231 -9.06 -1.66 -11.69
CA TYR A 231 -9.62 -2.72 -12.51
C TYR A 231 -9.06 -2.67 -13.95
N GLY A 232 -8.51 -3.80 -14.40
CA GLY A 232 -7.95 -3.96 -15.75
C GLY A 232 -6.63 -3.23 -15.98
N LYS A 233 -5.89 -2.88 -14.92
CA LYS A 233 -4.54 -2.30 -14.99
C LYS A 233 -3.57 -3.10 -14.14
N GLU A 234 -2.35 -3.28 -14.64
CA GLU A 234 -1.31 -4.01 -13.94
C GLU A 234 -0.58 -3.13 -12.93
N GLU A 235 -0.48 -1.83 -13.20
CA GLU A 235 0.22 -0.88 -12.36
C GLU A 235 -0.66 -0.36 -11.21
N ALA A 236 -0.02 -0.14 -10.06
CA ALA A 236 -0.65 0.48 -8.91
C ALA A 236 -1.00 1.96 -9.22
N LEU A 237 -2.23 2.38 -8.94
CA LEU A 237 -2.61 3.79 -9.05
C LEU A 237 -2.36 4.57 -7.76
N ALA A 238 -2.21 3.88 -6.63
CA ALA A 238 -2.00 4.49 -5.32
C ALA A 238 -1.33 3.51 -4.35
N ILE A 239 -0.79 4.07 -3.27
CA ILE A 239 -0.37 3.34 -2.08
C ILE A 239 -1.25 3.82 -0.94
N GLY A 240 -1.75 2.87 -0.16
CA GLY A 240 -2.61 3.15 0.97
C GLY A 240 -2.17 2.43 2.24
N LEU A 241 -2.82 2.79 3.34
CA LEU A 241 -2.71 2.13 4.63
C LEU A 241 -4.05 1.51 4.98
N THR A 242 -4.10 0.23 5.31
CA THR A 242 -5.35 -0.44 5.70
C THR A 242 -5.93 0.18 6.97
N ALA A 243 -7.15 0.70 6.89
CA ALA A 243 -7.90 1.19 8.04
C ALA A 243 -8.74 0.07 8.70
N MET A 244 -9.02 -0.98 7.93
CA MET A 244 -9.72 -2.19 8.35
C MET A 244 -8.97 -3.41 7.77
N SER A 245 -9.07 -4.58 8.42
CA SER A 245 -8.50 -5.80 7.85
C SER A 245 -9.24 -6.20 6.56
N THR A 246 -8.61 -6.96 5.67
CA THR A 246 -9.28 -7.35 4.40
C THR A 246 -10.53 -8.22 4.63
N ASP A 247 -10.54 -9.02 5.69
CA ASP A 247 -11.72 -9.78 6.12
C ASP A 247 -12.84 -8.88 6.67
N ASP A 248 -12.49 -7.86 7.46
CA ASP A 248 -13.44 -6.86 7.96
C ASP A 248 -14.02 -6.03 6.82
N ILE A 249 -13.20 -5.64 5.83
CA ILE A 249 -13.65 -4.91 4.64
C ILE A 249 -14.70 -5.75 3.89
N ARG A 250 -14.45 -7.05 3.72
CA ARG A 250 -15.34 -7.99 3.04
C ARG A 250 -16.66 -8.19 3.78
N SER A 251 -16.61 -8.32 5.11
CA SER A 251 -17.78 -8.65 5.94
C SER A 251 -18.63 -7.43 6.31
N ILE A 252 -18.01 -6.31 6.70
CA ILE A 252 -18.71 -5.11 7.16
C ILE A 252 -19.20 -4.27 5.97
N ASN A 253 -18.40 -4.19 4.90
CA ASN A 253 -18.70 -3.47 3.66
C ASN A 253 -19.20 -2.02 3.86
N LYS A 254 -18.71 -1.34 4.90
CA LYS A 254 -19.04 0.06 5.23
C LYS A 254 -17.79 0.74 5.78
N ASN A 255 -17.81 2.07 5.79
CA ASN A 255 -16.71 2.93 6.22
C ASN A 255 -15.47 2.87 5.31
N MET A 256 -14.40 3.50 5.77
CA MET A 256 -13.10 3.56 5.09
C MET A 256 -12.38 2.23 5.27
N GLY A 257 -12.01 1.59 4.17
CA GLY A 257 -11.22 0.36 4.19
C GLY A 257 -9.71 0.65 4.10
N VAL A 258 -9.33 1.61 3.26
CA VAL A 258 -7.92 1.98 3.02
C VAL A 258 -7.79 3.51 2.99
N GLU A 259 -6.89 4.04 3.79
CA GLU A 259 -6.48 5.45 3.75
C GLU A 259 -5.51 5.66 2.59
N ASN A 260 -5.73 6.70 1.79
CA ASN A 260 -4.90 7.01 0.62
C ASN A 260 -3.69 7.85 1.03
N VAL A 261 -2.48 7.30 0.82
CA VAL A 261 -1.23 7.95 1.22
C VAL A 261 -0.65 8.75 0.05
N THR A 262 -0.41 8.09 -1.08
CA THR A 262 0.11 8.68 -2.32
C THR A 262 -0.61 8.06 -3.51
N TYR A 263 -0.79 8.83 -4.59
CA TYR A 263 -1.51 8.38 -5.77
C TYR A 263 -0.85 8.92 -7.04
N LEU A 264 -1.12 8.25 -8.15
CA LEU A 264 -0.59 8.60 -9.46
C LEU A 264 -1.07 10.00 -9.84
N GLY A 265 -0.13 10.89 -10.14
CA GLY A 265 -0.43 12.28 -10.45
C GLY A 265 -0.49 13.24 -9.26
N ASP A 266 -0.22 12.76 -8.04
CA ASP A 266 0.09 13.66 -6.91
C ASP A 266 1.40 14.41 -7.15
N ASP A 267 1.74 15.36 -6.27
CA ASP A 267 2.88 16.22 -6.54
C ASP A 267 4.21 15.49 -6.30
N LEU A 268 4.28 14.49 -5.41
CA LEU A 268 5.48 13.68 -5.25
C LEU A 268 5.76 12.84 -6.51
N TRP A 269 4.72 12.31 -7.16
CA TRP A 269 4.85 11.57 -8.42
C TRP A 269 5.55 12.39 -9.52
N LYS A 270 5.26 13.70 -9.57
CA LYS A 270 5.85 14.64 -10.54
C LYS A 270 7.29 15.01 -10.22
N VAL A 271 7.79 14.67 -9.03
CA VAL A 271 9.18 14.95 -8.63
C VAL A 271 10.09 13.84 -9.12
N ASP A 272 11.06 14.18 -9.95
CA ASP A 272 12.14 13.27 -10.34
C ASP A 272 13.32 13.34 -9.38
N LYS A 273 13.63 14.54 -8.88
CA LYS A 273 14.72 14.79 -7.94
C LYS A 273 14.35 15.83 -6.88
N LEU A 274 14.79 15.58 -5.65
CA LEU A 274 14.68 16.47 -4.48
C LEU A 274 15.99 17.20 -4.19
#